data_AF-A0A5N5IXW6-F1
#
_entry.id   AF-A0A5N5IXW6-F1
#
_cell.length_a   1.000
_cell.length_b   1.000
_cell.length_c   1.000
_cell.angle_alpha   90.00
_cell.angle_beta   90.00
_cell.angle_gamma   90.00
#
_symmetry.space_group_name_H-M   'P 1'
#
loop_
_entity.id
_entity.type
_entity.pdbx_description
1 polymer ?
#
loop_
_entity_poly.entity_id
_entity_poly.type
_entity_poly.pdbx_seq_one_letter_code
_entity_poly.pdbx_strand_id
1 'polypeptide(L)'
;MNFIKNLFRNHTDYQNWYFETSSVNYLLDEVFTGPENSSIKTRKLQLKKSRKWYISNITLWEMFLTNNEERRRELFDFSRCLFYKDLMPSIEELLINYINNGLPNIEKRYKLKSKSIFSTHWKKSCRNLSYFFEPEITDLKRHTEYYRFLGEYFVKTNNGYVLKFDEKISLDGKELEMENIQKSFQELISDLSDKEYKKHEQYINLSFQLVLVVFCYGINFNQQITEEFWDKIGIENPNDRISYVVKKIPDLFYRGPISNIAKMILLQADTKSTRGVYFDALHSVYITYSDLYFSDDEHFDNLKKTIKDPNMLKIKKVSEVI
;
A
#
# COMPACT_ATOMS: atom_id res chain seq x y z
N MET A 1 31.80 6.62 -3.50
CA MET A 1 31.37 7.01 -4.88
C MET A 1 31.51 5.90 -5.94
N ASN A 2 32.43 4.92 -5.82
CA ASN A 2 32.61 3.83 -6.81
C ASN A 2 31.61 2.66 -6.65
N PHE A 3 31.12 2.38 -5.45
CA PHE A 3 30.16 1.31 -5.17
C PHE A 3 28.78 1.56 -5.84
N ILE A 4 28.17 2.72 -5.57
CA ILE A 4 26.92 3.20 -6.22
C ILE A 4 27.05 3.30 -7.76
N LYS A 5 28.25 3.48 -8.33
CA LYS A 5 28.43 3.56 -9.79
C LYS A 5 28.33 2.18 -10.46
N ASN A 6 28.84 1.12 -9.84
CA ASN A 6 28.90 -0.22 -10.42
C ASN A 6 27.59 -0.99 -10.31
N LEU A 7 26.88 -0.77 -9.21
CA LEU A 7 25.62 -1.40 -8.84
C LEU A 7 24.47 -1.21 -9.85
N PHE A 8 24.62 -0.23 -10.73
CA PHE A 8 23.51 0.43 -11.41
C PHE A 8 23.78 0.63 -12.91
N ARG A 9 24.71 -0.13 -13.49
CA ARG A 9 25.11 -0.02 -14.90
C ARG A 9 24.27 -0.85 -15.88
N ASN A 10 23.57 -1.89 -15.43
CA ASN A 10 23.00 -2.90 -16.34
C ASN A 10 21.47 -2.86 -16.55
N HIS A 11 20.77 -1.83 -16.04
CA HIS A 11 19.32 -1.74 -16.15
C HIS A 11 18.89 -0.37 -16.69
N THR A 12 18.86 -0.23 -18.02
CA THR A 12 18.45 1.01 -18.71
C THR A 12 16.93 1.18 -18.79
N ASP A 13 16.16 0.13 -18.49
CA ASP A 13 14.72 0.10 -18.77
C ASP A 13 13.83 0.28 -17.53
N TYR A 14 14.41 0.24 -16.33
CA TYR A 14 13.68 0.41 -15.06
C TYR A 14 13.74 1.86 -14.61
N GLN A 15 12.61 2.56 -14.70
CA GLN A 15 12.50 3.99 -14.41
C GLN A 15 11.95 4.27 -13.02
N ASN A 16 11.05 3.42 -12.49
CA ASN A 16 10.34 3.66 -11.23
C ASN A 16 10.76 2.65 -10.18
N TRP A 17 11.59 3.07 -9.22
CA TRP A 17 12.06 2.21 -8.14
C TRP A 17 11.35 2.63 -6.86
N TYR A 18 10.76 1.68 -6.17
CA TYR A 18 10.02 1.94 -4.93
C TYR A 18 10.81 1.44 -3.73
N PHE A 19 10.86 2.25 -2.67
CA PHE A 19 11.49 1.92 -1.39
C PHE A 19 10.41 1.97 -0.31
N GLU A 20 10.14 0.84 0.33
CA GLU A 20 9.27 0.80 1.52
C GLU A 20 10.01 1.28 2.78
N THR A 21 9.39 1.20 3.96
CA THR A 21 9.93 1.84 5.17
C THR A 21 11.23 1.20 5.68
N SER A 22 11.36 -0.13 5.67
CA SER A 22 12.56 -0.83 6.15
C SER A 22 13.79 -0.49 5.29
N SER A 23 13.63 -0.42 3.98
CA SER A 23 14.66 -0.01 3.03
C SER A 23 15.09 1.45 3.21
N VAL A 24 14.16 2.35 3.56
CA VAL A 24 14.53 3.73 3.88
C VAL A 24 15.38 3.80 5.14
N ASN A 25 15.02 3.04 6.19
CA ASN A 25 15.81 2.97 7.42
C ASN A 25 17.20 2.41 7.13
N TYR A 26 17.30 1.29 6.42
CA TYR A 26 18.58 0.69 6.04
C TYR A 26 19.47 1.70 5.28
N LEU A 27 18.90 2.39 4.30
CA LEU A 27 19.66 3.39 3.55
C LEU A 27 20.19 4.50 4.47
N LEU A 28 19.37 5.02 5.38
CA LEU A 28 19.80 6.05 6.32
C LEU A 28 20.94 5.54 7.21
N ASP A 29 20.74 4.39 7.85
CA ASP A 29 21.59 3.89 8.93
C ASP A 29 22.90 3.27 8.42
N GLU A 30 22.85 2.57 7.30
CA GLU A 30 23.99 1.77 6.83
C GLU A 30 24.70 2.39 5.62
N VAL A 31 23.98 3.14 4.79
CA VAL A 31 24.53 3.68 3.54
C VAL A 31 24.89 5.16 3.65
N PHE A 32 24.04 5.96 4.30
CA PHE A 32 24.18 7.42 4.31
C PHE A 32 24.68 8.00 5.64
N THR A 33 25.14 7.17 6.57
CA THR A 33 25.83 7.61 7.81
C THR A 33 27.24 8.17 7.55
N GLY A 34 27.92 7.74 6.48
CA GLY A 34 29.25 8.22 6.11
C GLY A 34 29.27 9.64 5.51
N PRO A 35 30.23 10.52 5.89
CA PRO A 35 30.29 11.92 5.43
C PRO A 35 30.49 12.08 3.91
N GLU A 36 30.99 11.05 3.23
CA GLU A 36 31.17 11.01 1.78
C GLU A 36 29.88 10.71 1.00
N ASN A 37 28.85 10.20 1.68
CA ASN A 37 27.59 9.80 1.08
C ASN A 37 26.57 10.95 1.19
N SER A 38 26.06 11.40 0.05
CA SER A 38 25.15 12.55 -0.02
C SER A 38 23.86 12.18 -0.71
N SER A 39 22.77 12.16 0.05
CA SER A 39 21.41 11.90 -0.44
C SER A 39 21.04 12.80 -1.62
N ILE A 40 21.36 14.09 -1.55
CA ILE A 40 21.13 15.08 -2.62
C ILE A 40 21.93 14.73 -3.89
N LYS A 41 23.21 14.38 -3.76
CA LYS A 41 24.04 14.00 -4.92
C LYS A 41 23.53 12.69 -5.53
N THR A 42 23.15 11.72 -4.72
CA THR A 42 22.56 10.45 -5.17
C THR A 42 21.27 10.68 -5.93
N ARG A 43 20.34 11.49 -5.39
CA ARG A 43 19.10 11.86 -6.10
C ARG A 43 19.37 12.45 -7.48
N LYS A 44 20.29 13.44 -7.55
CA LYS A 44 20.67 14.08 -8.82
C LYS A 44 21.25 13.07 -9.80
N LEU A 45 22.07 12.13 -9.34
CA LEU A 45 22.63 11.06 -10.17
C LEU A 45 21.55 10.13 -10.72
N GLN A 46 20.62 9.67 -9.89
CA GLN A 46 19.55 8.76 -10.33
C GLN A 46 18.65 9.45 -11.35
N LEU A 47 18.30 10.72 -11.14
CA LEU A 47 17.53 11.49 -12.11
C LEU A 47 18.24 11.68 -13.44
N LYS A 48 19.56 11.88 -13.45
CA LYS A 48 20.37 11.90 -14.69
C LYS A 48 20.35 10.57 -15.43
N LYS A 49 20.15 9.46 -14.71
CA LYS A 49 19.98 8.11 -15.26
C LYS A 49 18.52 7.78 -15.60
N SER A 50 17.62 8.77 -15.60
CA SER A 50 16.18 8.58 -15.80
C SER A 50 15.51 7.64 -14.80
N ARG A 51 16.12 7.49 -13.61
CA ARG A 51 15.61 6.67 -12.51
C ARG A 51 15.01 7.57 -11.45
N LYS A 52 13.80 7.23 -11.05
CA LYS A 52 13.04 7.91 -10.01
C LYS A 52 12.89 6.94 -8.86
N TRP A 53 13.51 7.28 -7.74
CA TRP A 53 13.38 6.55 -6.49
C TRP A 53 12.19 7.14 -5.74
N TYR A 54 11.11 6.40 -5.62
CA TYR A 54 9.89 6.81 -4.97
C TYR A 54 9.79 6.20 -3.58
N ILE A 55 9.13 6.95 -2.71
CA ILE A 55 8.45 6.45 -1.51
C ILE A 55 6.94 6.74 -1.69
N SER A 56 6.11 6.25 -0.78
CA SER A 56 4.66 6.46 -0.81
C SER A 56 4.15 7.27 0.38
N ASN A 57 2.86 7.56 0.39
CA ASN A 57 2.14 8.02 1.57
C ASN A 57 2.24 7.04 2.74
N ILE A 58 2.31 5.72 2.47
CA ILE A 58 2.43 4.68 3.49
C ILE A 58 3.80 4.77 4.17
N THR A 59 4.87 4.95 3.38
CA THR A 59 6.23 5.19 3.92
C THR A 59 6.25 6.41 4.85
N LEU A 60 5.63 7.52 4.43
CA LEU A 60 5.55 8.73 5.26
C LEU A 60 4.69 8.51 6.51
N TRP A 61 3.60 7.74 6.39
CA TRP A 61 2.74 7.41 7.51
C TRP A 61 3.53 6.67 8.60
N GLU A 62 4.30 5.65 8.24
CA GLU A 62 5.14 4.94 9.21
C GLU A 62 6.21 5.83 9.85
N MET A 63 6.85 6.70 9.05
CA MET A 63 7.79 7.70 9.59
C MET A 63 7.11 8.59 10.62
N PHE A 64 5.91 9.11 10.32
CA PHE A 64 5.19 9.99 11.24
C PHE A 64 4.68 9.26 12.50
N LEU A 65 4.43 7.95 12.42
CA LEU A 65 4.11 7.13 13.59
C LEU A 65 5.32 6.77 14.46
N THR A 66 6.54 7.15 14.06
CA THR A 66 7.75 6.93 14.87
C THR A 66 7.67 7.78 16.13
N ASN A 67 7.70 7.13 17.31
CA ASN A 67 7.55 7.80 18.61
C ASN A 67 8.72 8.76 18.91
N ASN A 68 9.94 8.41 18.49
CA ASN A 68 11.11 9.27 18.66
C ASN A 68 11.06 10.41 17.63
N GLU A 69 10.84 11.64 18.11
CA GLU A 69 10.72 12.83 17.27
C GLU A 69 12.02 13.13 16.50
N GLU A 70 13.18 12.98 17.13
CA GLU A 70 14.47 13.21 16.48
C GLU A 70 14.65 12.26 15.31
N ARG A 71 14.41 10.96 15.54
CA ARG A 71 14.47 9.94 14.48
C ARG A 71 13.46 10.19 13.38
N ARG A 72 12.23 10.60 13.72
CA ARG A 72 11.20 10.96 12.76
C ARG A 72 11.65 12.12 11.85
N ARG A 73 12.24 13.16 12.43
CA ARG A 73 12.78 14.31 11.69
C ARG A 73 13.96 13.90 10.81
N GLU A 74 14.87 13.09 11.34
CA GLU A 74 16.01 12.56 10.60
C GLU A 74 15.56 11.77 9.37
N LEU A 75 14.64 10.81 9.54
CA LEU A 75 14.07 10.01 8.44
C LEU A 75 13.40 10.90 7.39
N PHE A 76 12.60 11.88 7.82
CA PHE A 76 11.93 12.80 6.90
C PHE A 76 12.93 13.64 6.11
N ASP A 77 13.94 14.20 6.79
CA ASP A 77 14.94 15.07 6.20
C ASP A 77 15.88 14.34 5.23
N PHE A 78 16.28 13.14 5.62
CA PHE A 78 16.98 12.21 4.76
C PHE A 78 16.15 11.91 3.50
N SER A 79 14.90 11.51 3.71
CA SER A 79 14.02 11.06 2.64
C SER A 79 13.74 12.16 1.62
N ARG A 80 13.43 13.39 2.06
CA ARG A 80 13.13 14.51 1.14
C ARG A 80 14.34 14.93 0.32
N CYS A 81 15.55 14.63 0.79
CA CYS A 81 16.80 14.88 0.09
C CYS A 81 17.14 13.78 -0.92
N LEU A 82 16.86 12.51 -0.60
CA LEU A 82 17.19 11.34 -1.42
C LEU A 82 16.12 11.02 -2.48
N PHE A 83 14.86 10.98 -2.09
CA PHE A 83 13.79 10.45 -2.94
C PHE A 83 13.19 11.49 -3.88
N TYR A 84 12.42 10.99 -4.84
CA TYR A 84 11.76 11.78 -5.86
C TYR A 84 10.68 12.69 -5.26
N LYS A 85 10.51 13.85 -5.87
CA LYS A 85 9.62 14.92 -5.38
C LYS A 85 8.13 14.62 -5.48
N ASP A 86 7.76 13.60 -6.25
CA ASP A 86 6.37 13.15 -6.39
C ASP A 86 6.28 11.79 -5.69
N LEU A 87 5.24 11.57 -4.88
CA LEU A 87 4.99 10.28 -4.21
C LEU A 87 4.34 9.29 -5.18
N MET A 88 4.48 7.99 -4.88
CA MET A 88 3.60 6.98 -5.47
C MET A 88 2.13 7.31 -5.18
N PRO A 89 1.20 7.07 -6.12
CA PRO A 89 -0.24 7.22 -5.86
C PRO A 89 -0.67 6.41 -4.65
N SER A 90 -1.61 6.91 -3.84
CA SER A 90 -2.16 6.15 -2.72
C SER A 90 -2.96 4.94 -3.22
N ILE A 91 -3.29 3.99 -2.34
CA ILE A 91 -4.04 2.78 -2.69
C ILE A 91 -5.36 3.14 -3.40
N GLU A 92 -6.05 4.16 -2.91
CA GLU A 92 -7.32 4.64 -3.46
C GLU A 92 -7.14 5.19 -4.88
N GLU A 93 -6.06 5.94 -5.10
CA GLU A 93 -5.74 6.47 -6.43
C GLU A 93 -5.45 5.35 -7.42
N LEU A 94 -4.74 4.30 -6.97
CA LEU A 94 -4.47 3.11 -7.77
C LEU A 94 -5.76 2.35 -8.08
N LEU A 95 -6.63 2.15 -7.09
CA LEU A 95 -7.94 1.48 -7.24
C LEU A 95 -8.85 2.23 -8.20
N ILE A 96 -9.03 3.53 -8.00
CA ILE A 96 -9.90 4.35 -8.86
C ILE A 96 -9.35 4.41 -10.28
N ASN A 97 -8.02 4.52 -10.43
CA ASN A 97 -7.42 4.44 -11.76
C ASN A 97 -7.68 3.07 -12.40
N TYR A 98 -7.53 1.97 -11.66
CA TYR A 98 -7.80 0.63 -12.15
C TYR A 98 -9.25 0.45 -12.63
N ILE A 99 -10.21 0.93 -11.82
CA ILE A 99 -11.65 0.91 -12.13
C ILE A 99 -11.95 1.75 -13.38
N ASN A 100 -11.45 2.98 -13.43
CA ASN A 100 -11.69 3.89 -14.56
C ASN A 100 -11.10 3.39 -15.89
N ASN A 101 -10.10 2.50 -15.84
CA ASN A 101 -9.53 1.86 -17.03
C ASN A 101 -10.25 0.54 -17.41
N GLY A 102 -11.36 0.21 -16.75
CA GLY A 102 -12.18 -0.97 -17.07
C GLY A 102 -11.63 -2.27 -16.49
N LEU A 103 -10.98 -2.23 -15.31
CA LEU A 103 -10.50 -3.41 -14.58
C LEU A 103 -9.62 -4.35 -15.42
N PRO A 104 -8.60 -3.86 -16.15
CA PRO A 104 -7.87 -4.68 -17.10
C PRO A 104 -7.10 -5.82 -16.42
N ASN A 105 -6.89 -6.93 -17.14
CA ASN A 105 -5.97 -7.98 -16.68
C ASN A 105 -4.52 -7.52 -16.64
N ILE A 106 -4.14 -6.64 -17.58
CA ILE A 106 -2.81 -6.06 -17.68
C ILE A 106 -2.97 -4.54 -17.78
N GLU A 107 -2.54 -3.82 -16.75
CA GLU A 107 -2.56 -2.36 -16.75
C GLU A 107 -1.52 -1.80 -17.73
N LYS A 108 -1.93 -0.80 -18.52
CA LYS A 108 -0.99 -0.02 -19.31
C LYS A 108 -0.14 0.84 -18.36
N ARG A 109 1.15 0.98 -18.65
CA ARG A 109 2.02 1.89 -17.88
C ARG A 109 1.48 3.32 -17.94
N TYR A 110 1.40 3.96 -16.78
CA TYR A 110 1.02 5.36 -16.64
C TYR A 110 1.96 6.07 -15.66
N LYS A 111 1.82 7.40 -15.59
CA LYS A 111 2.64 8.20 -14.70
C LYS A 111 2.19 8.02 -13.25
N LEU A 112 3.04 7.40 -12.45
CA LEU A 112 2.85 7.27 -11.00
C LEU A 112 3.12 8.61 -10.33
N LYS A 113 2.05 9.32 -10.00
CA LYS A 113 2.10 10.60 -9.28
C LYS A 113 0.84 10.74 -8.46
N SER A 114 0.99 10.72 -7.14
CA SER A 114 -0.10 11.03 -6.22
C SER A 114 -0.59 12.48 -6.38
N LYS A 115 -1.89 12.65 -6.22
CA LYS A 115 -2.64 13.90 -6.13
C LYS A 115 -3.12 14.17 -4.70
N SER A 116 -2.77 13.30 -3.74
CA SER A 116 -3.11 13.47 -2.33
C SER A 116 -2.61 14.80 -1.76
N ILE A 117 -3.27 15.25 -0.69
CA ILE A 117 -2.82 16.41 0.08
C ILE A 117 -1.38 16.22 0.61
N PHE A 118 -1.04 14.99 1.02
CA PHE A 118 0.30 14.59 1.43
C PHE A 118 1.33 14.77 0.31
N SER A 119 0.99 14.38 -0.91
CA SER A 119 1.91 14.57 -2.04
C SER A 119 2.17 16.05 -2.33
N THR A 120 1.20 16.93 -2.03
CA THR A 120 1.38 18.39 -2.16
C THR A 120 2.38 18.90 -1.12
N HIS A 121 2.20 18.49 0.14
CA HIS A 121 3.12 18.86 1.22
C HIS A 121 4.52 18.27 1.05
N TRP A 122 4.62 17.00 0.64
CA TRP A 122 5.88 16.35 0.28
C TRP A 122 6.65 17.10 -0.80
N LYS A 123 5.96 17.44 -1.89
CA LYS A 123 6.59 18.18 -2.98
C LYS A 123 7.07 19.56 -2.55
N LYS A 124 6.36 20.20 -1.62
CA LYS A 124 6.76 21.48 -1.00
C LYS A 124 8.01 21.29 -0.13
N SER A 125 8.09 20.25 0.70
CA SER A 125 9.27 19.98 1.55
C SER A 125 10.50 19.60 0.73
N CYS A 126 10.36 18.86 -0.37
CA CYS A 126 11.46 18.59 -1.29
C CYS A 126 12.02 19.85 -1.98
N ARG A 127 11.22 20.92 -2.10
CA ARG A 127 11.62 22.20 -2.72
C ARG A 127 12.14 23.21 -1.70
N ASN A 128 11.63 23.17 -0.48
CA ASN A 128 12.04 24.04 0.60
C ASN A 128 12.47 23.20 1.82
N LEU A 129 13.77 23.14 2.07
CA LEU A 129 14.33 22.39 3.19
C LEU A 129 14.02 23.02 4.56
N SER A 130 13.55 24.26 4.62
CA SER A 130 13.02 24.83 5.87
C SER A 130 11.57 24.39 6.15
N TYR A 131 10.91 23.75 5.17
CA TYR A 131 9.53 23.32 5.29
C TYR A 131 9.46 21.86 5.76
N PHE A 132 8.94 21.69 6.97
CA PHE A 132 8.56 20.41 7.57
C PHE A 132 7.04 20.40 7.71
N PHE A 133 6.42 19.25 7.50
CA PHE A 133 5.01 19.04 7.80
C PHE A 133 4.87 17.73 8.53
N GLU A 134 3.96 17.72 9.49
CA GLU A 134 3.61 16.55 10.27
C GLU A 134 2.11 16.58 10.49
N PRO A 135 1.39 15.51 10.13
CA PRO A 135 -0.03 15.38 10.45
C PRO A 135 -0.25 15.23 11.95
N GLU A 136 -1.48 15.52 12.40
CA GLU A 136 -1.89 15.25 13.78
C GLU A 136 -1.72 13.75 14.11
N ILE A 137 -0.94 13.45 15.14
CA ILE A 137 -0.59 12.07 15.51
C ILE A 137 -1.81 11.25 15.95
N THR A 138 -2.81 11.91 16.54
CA THR A 138 -4.08 11.32 16.95
C THR A 138 -4.86 10.84 15.74
N ASP A 139 -4.91 11.64 14.67
CA ASP A 139 -5.52 11.23 13.42
C ASP A 139 -4.76 10.06 12.78
N LEU A 140 -3.43 10.09 12.75
CA LEU A 140 -2.64 8.98 12.21
C LEU A 140 -2.88 7.66 12.96
N LYS A 141 -2.95 7.72 14.29
CA LYS A 141 -3.25 6.55 15.14
C LYS A 141 -4.66 6.02 14.89
N ARG A 142 -5.66 6.91 14.84
CA ARG A 142 -7.05 6.56 14.52
C ARG A 142 -7.15 5.85 13.17
N HIS A 143 -6.47 6.36 12.13
CA HIS A 143 -6.43 5.69 10.84
C HIS A 143 -5.80 4.29 10.93
N THR A 144 -4.74 4.12 11.75
CA THR A 144 -4.08 2.81 11.92
C THR A 144 -4.99 1.81 12.61
N GLU A 145 -5.87 2.27 13.52
CA GLU A 145 -6.82 1.41 14.23
C GLU A 145 -7.82 0.75 13.28
N TYR A 146 -8.29 1.42 12.22
CA TYR A 146 -9.18 0.77 11.24
C TYR A 146 -8.51 -0.30 10.40
N TYR A 147 -7.19 -0.21 10.19
CA TYR A 147 -6.46 -1.31 9.58
C TYR A 147 -6.15 -2.40 10.61
N ARG A 148 -5.99 -2.06 11.89
CA ARG A 148 -5.86 -3.04 12.99
C ARG A 148 -7.11 -3.89 13.14
N PHE A 149 -8.28 -3.30 12.94
CA PHE A 149 -9.56 -4.00 12.86
C PHE A 149 -9.51 -5.18 11.87
N LEU A 150 -8.83 -5.05 10.72
CA LEU A 150 -8.67 -6.18 9.80
C LEU A 150 -8.04 -7.39 10.49
N GLY A 151 -7.05 -7.17 11.36
CA GLY A 151 -6.35 -8.23 12.10
C GLY A 151 -7.08 -8.77 13.33
N GLU A 152 -8.00 -8.01 13.92
CA GLU A 152 -8.81 -8.45 15.07
C GLU A 152 -9.94 -9.39 14.67
N TYR A 153 -10.49 -9.22 13.47
CA TYR A 153 -11.60 -10.02 12.92
C TYR A 153 -11.13 -11.28 12.19
N PHE A 154 -9.81 -11.45 12.08
CA PHE A 154 -9.15 -12.66 11.64
C PHE A 154 -9.06 -13.63 12.81
N VAL A 155 -10.12 -14.40 13.05
CA VAL A 155 -10.05 -15.53 13.96
C VAL A 155 -9.20 -16.61 13.31
N LYS A 156 -8.07 -16.95 13.94
CA LYS A 156 -7.28 -18.12 13.56
C LYS A 156 -8.13 -19.36 13.78
N THR A 157 -8.48 -20.05 12.71
CA THR A 157 -9.14 -21.36 12.70
C THR A 157 -8.16 -22.44 12.28
N ASN A 158 -8.55 -23.70 12.44
CA ASN A 158 -7.75 -24.85 11.98
C ASN A 158 -7.54 -24.87 10.45
N ASN A 159 -8.35 -24.12 9.70
CA ASN A 159 -8.27 -24.00 8.25
C ASN A 159 -7.79 -22.60 7.82
N GLY A 160 -7.05 -21.90 8.69
CA GLY A 160 -6.55 -20.53 8.49
C GLY A 160 -7.53 -19.47 8.99
N TYR A 161 -7.68 -18.34 8.31
CA TYR A 161 -8.40 -17.19 8.88
C TYR A 161 -9.83 -17.09 8.36
N VAL A 162 -10.78 -17.01 9.29
CA VAL A 162 -12.20 -16.87 8.98
C VAL A 162 -12.72 -15.57 9.57
N LEU A 163 -13.47 -14.85 8.75
CA LEU A 163 -14.28 -13.70 9.14
C LEU A 163 -15.42 -14.14 10.06
N LYS A 164 -15.50 -13.54 11.24
CA LYS A 164 -16.76 -13.50 11.97
C LYS A 164 -17.48 -12.20 11.64
N PHE A 165 -18.57 -12.31 10.89
CA PHE A 165 -19.52 -11.21 10.69
C PHE A 165 -20.49 -11.05 11.88
N ASP A 166 -20.25 -11.78 12.98
CA ASP A 166 -21.19 -11.87 14.11
C ASP A 166 -21.07 -10.71 15.10
N GLU A 167 -20.09 -9.81 14.93
CA GLU A 167 -19.90 -8.65 15.80
C GLU A 167 -20.44 -7.38 15.14
N LYS A 168 -21.11 -6.54 15.93
CA LYS A 168 -21.46 -5.17 15.53
C LYS A 168 -20.17 -4.40 15.29
N ILE A 169 -19.85 -4.20 14.02
CA ILE A 169 -18.73 -3.34 13.64
C ILE A 169 -19.25 -1.90 13.61
N SER A 170 -18.66 -1.03 14.42
CA SER A 170 -18.90 0.41 14.36
C SER A 170 -17.63 1.09 13.88
N LEU A 171 -17.74 1.83 12.77
CA LEU A 171 -16.64 2.61 12.20
C LEU A 171 -17.03 4.09 12.25
N ASP A 172 -16.35 4.89 13.07
CA ASP A 172 -16.67 6.31 13.29
C ASP A 172 -18.13 6.59 13.65
N GLY A 173 -18.71 5.72 14.47
CA GLY A 173 -20.11 5.86 14.91
C GLY A 173 -21.13 5.47 13.83
N LYS A 174 -20.69 4.97 12.66
CA LYS A 174 -21.56 4.33 11.68
C LYS A 174 -21.59 2.83 11.96
N GLU A 175 -22.75 2.32 12.38
CA GLU A 175 -22.97 0.87 12.47
C GLU A 175 -23.00 0.27 11.06
N LEU A 176 -22.25 -0.81 10.86
CA LEU A 176 -22.30 -1.59 9.62
C LEU A 176 -23.63 -2.37 9.54
N GLU A 177 -24.32 -2.29 8.41
CA GLU A 177 -25.52 -3.11 8.16
C GLU A 177 -25.10 -4.52 7.76
N MET A 178 -24.83 -5.36 8.76
CA MET A 178 -24.25 -6.70 8.59
C MET A 178 -25.06 -7.61 7.66
N GLU A 179 -26.39 -7.51 7.68
CA GLU A 179 -27.26 -8.26 6.77
C GLU A 179 -27.01 -7.91 5.29
N ASN A 180 -26.86 -6.62 4.99
CA ASN A 180 -26.59 -6.14 3.63
C ASN A 180 -25.19 -6.52 3.15
N ILE A 181 -24.22 -6.49 4.06
CA ILE A 181 -22.85 -6.95 3.79
C ILE A 181 -22.85 -8.44 3.48
N GLN A 182 -23.51 -9.25 4.32
CA GLN A 182 -23.60 -10.69 4.13
C GLN A 182 -24.32 -11.04 2.82
N LYS A 183 -25.43 -10.37 2.52
CA LYS A 183 -26.14 -10.55 1.24
C LYS A 183 -25.27 -10.22 0.04
N SER A 184 -24.54 -9.10 0.09
CA SER A 184 -23.63 -8.69 -0.99
C SER A 184 -22.47 -9.67 -1.16
N PHE A 185 -21.95 -10.23 -0.06
CA PHE A 185 -20.93 -11.27 -0.12
C PHE A 185 -21.47 -12.56 -0.75
N GLN A 186 -22.68 -13.00 -0.37
CA GLN A 186 -23.33 -14.16 -0.99
C GLN A 186 -23.57 -13.96 -2.49
N GLU A 187 -23.97 -12.75 -2.88
CA GLU A 187 -24.12 -12.38 -4.30
C GLU A 187 -22.78 -12.38 -5.05
N LEU A 188 -21.68 -11.95 -4.41
CA LEU A 188 -20.35 -12.02 -5.03
C LEU A 188 -19.92 -13.47 -5.31
N ILE A 189 -20.19 -14.38 -4.39
CA ILE A 189 -19.74 -15.77 -4.51
C ILE A 189 -20.72 -16.68 -5.25
N SER A 190 -21.92 -16.21 -5.59
CA SER A 190 -22.96 -17.05 -6.22
C SER A 190 -22.57 -17.58 -7.59
N ASP A 191 -21.67 -16.89 -8.28
CA ASP A 191 -21.19 -17.27 -9.61
C ASP A 191 -20.02 -18.26 -9.56
N LEU A 192 -19.52 -18.59 -8.37
CA LEU A 192 -18.43 -19.55 -8.16
C LEU A 192 -18.97 -20.93 -7.86
N SER A 193 -18.34 -21.97 -8.41
CA SER A 193 -18.60 -23.34 -7.94
C SER A 193 -18.07 -23.54 -6.51
N ASP A 194 -18.68 -24.45 -5.75
CA ASP A 194 -18.22 -24.81 -4.39
C ASP A 194 -16.72 -25.14 -4.32
N LYS A 195 -16.21 -25.78 -5.38
CA LYS A 195 -14.80 -26.15 -5.48
C LYS A 195 -13.89 -24.94 -5.68
N GLU A 196 -14.31 -23.99 -6.51
CA GLU A 196 -13.57 -22.75 -6.74
C GLU A 196 -13.58 -21.85 -5.52
N TYR A 197 -14.74 -21.69 -4.89
CA TYR A 197 -14.87 -20.94 -3.65
C TYR A 197 -14.00 -21.53 -2.56
N LYS A 198 -14.11 -22.84 -2.25
CA LYS A 198 -13.26 -23.48 -1.21
C LYS A 198 -11.76 -23.32 -1.44
N LYS A 199 -11.31 -23.26 -2.69
CA LYS A 199 -9.90 -23.06 -3.03
C LYS A 199 -9.42 -21.63 -2.75
N HIS A 200 -10.30 -20.64 -2.89
CA HIS A 200 -9.97 -19.22 -2.83
C HIS A 200 -10.69 -18.47 -1.70
N GLU A 201 -11.39 -19.19 -0.83
CA GLU A 201 -12.30 -18.67 0.19
C GLU A 201 -11.64 -17.56 1.01
N GLN A 202 -10.47 -17.83 1.58
CA GLN A 202 -9.78 -16.85 2.41
C GLN A 202 -9.42 -15.58 1.62
N TYR A 203 -8.86 -15.76 0.42
CA TYR A 203 -8.47 -14.64 -0.43
C TYR A 203 -9.67 -13.76 -0.83
N ILE A 204 -10.80 -14.38 -1.18
CA ILE A 204 -12.02 -13.67 -1.57
C ILE A 204 -12.58 -12.90 -0.37
N ASN A 205 -12.66 -13.54 0.80
CA ASN A 205 -13.08 -12.90 2.05
C ASN A 205 -12.22 -11.67 2.39
N LEU A 206 -10.90 -11.82 2.33
CA LEU A 206 -9.96 -10.72 2.58
C LEU A 206 -10.12 -9.59 1.57
N SER A 207 -10.19 -9.93 0.29
CA SER A 207 -10.33 -8.93 -0.77
C SER A 207 -11.64 -8.17 -0.63
N PHE A 208 -12.73 -8.85 -0.25
CA PHE A 208 -14.01 -8.23 0.04
C PHE A 208 -13.93 -7.22 1.18
N GLN A 209 -13.30 -7.57 2.31
CA GLN A 209 -13.09 -6.64 3.42
C GLN A 209 -12.23 -5.44 3.04
N LEU A 210 -11.11 -5.67 2.34
CA LEU A 210 -10.21 -4.60 1.94
C LEU A 210 -10.92 -3.58 1.05
N VAL A 211 -11.72 -4.06 0.10
CA VAL A 211 -12.55 -3.19 -0.75
C VAL A 211 -13.61 -2.48 0.08
N LEU A 212 -14.27 -3.16 1.01
CA LEU A 212 -15.26 -2.56 1.90
C LEU A 212 -14.65 -1.39 2.69
N VAL A 213 -13.56 -1.63 3.40
CA VAL A 213 -12.90 -0.62 4.27
C VAL A 213 -12.32 0.52 3.44
N VAL A 214 -11.44 0.21 2.47
CA VAL A 214 -10.67 1.22 1.74
C VAL A 214 -11.55 2.00 0.78
N PHE A 215 -12.48 1.33 0.11
CA PHE A 215 -13.18 1.89 -1.04
C PHE A 215 -14.65 2.20 -0.78
N CYS A 216 -15.42 1.32 -0.12
CA CYS A 216 -16.84 1.61 0.14
C CYS A 216 -17.00 2.59 1.32
N TYR A 217 -16.35 2.31 2.45
CA TYR A 217 -16.41 3.15 3.65
C TYR A 217 -15.46 4.35 3.60
N GLY A 218 -14.54 4.38 2.62
CA GLY A 218 -13.59 5.48 2.46
C GLY A 218 -12.60 5.60 3.62
N ILE A 219 -12.39 4.52 4.37
CA ILE A 219 -11.50 4.51 5.51
C ILE A 219 -10.08 4.31 5.01
N ASN A 220 -9.44 5.44 4.76
CA ASN A 220 -8.10 5.48 4.22
C ASN A 220 -7.46 6.84 4.44
N PHE A 221 -6.19 6.94 4.05
CA PHE A 221 -5.36 8.12 4.26
C PHE A 221 -5.76 9.34 3.42
N ASN A 222 -6.60 9.15 2.41
CA ASN A 222 -6.98 10.16 1.44
C ASN A 222 -8.47 10.04 1.06
N GLN A 223 -9.32 10.04 2.09
CA GLN A 223 -10.75 9.77 1.98
C GLN A 223 -11.43 10.63 0.91
N GLN A 224 -11.02 11.89 0.78
CA GLN A 224 -11.54 12.82 -0.23
C GLN A 224 -11.54 12.23 -1.64
N ILE A 225 -10.50 11.51 -2.04
CA ILE A 225 -10.43 10.92 -3.40
C ILE A 225 -11.49 9.83 -3.58
N THR A 226 -11.77 9.05 -2.54
CA THR A 226 -12.83 8.04 -2.57
C THR A 226 -14.21 8.68 -2.62
N GLU A 227 -14.46 9.72 -1.82
CA GLU A 227 -15.74 10.45 -1.84
C GLU A 227 -15.98 11.11 -3.21
N GLU A 228 -14.97 11.79 -3.78
CA GLU A 228 -15.06 12.38 -5.12
C GLU A 228 -15.35 11.37 -6.24
N PHE A 229 -15.00 10.10 -6.05
CA PHE A 229 -15.36 9.03 -6.99
C PHE A 229 -16.84 8.67 -6.84
N TRP A 230 -17.30 8.47 -5.61
CA TRP A 230 -18.69 8.07 -5.35
C TRP A 230 -19.70 9.18 -5.65
N ASP A 231 -19.34 10.44 -5.42
CA ASP A 231 -20.15 11.61 -5.79
C ASP A 231 -20.39 11.66 -7.30
N LYS A 232 -19.39 11.30 -8.12
CA LYS A 232 -19.55 11.24 -9.59
C LYS A 232 -20.49 10.14 -10.05
N ILE A 233 -20.57 9.05 -9.31
CA ILE A 233 -21.51 7.96 -9.58
C ILE A 233 -22.90 8.30 -9.04
N GLY A 234 -22.98 9.17 -8.02
CA GLY A 234 -24.22 9.55 -7.33
C GLY A 234 -24.61 8.56 -6.23
N ILE A 235 -23.65 7.96 -5.53
CA ILE A 235 -23.90 7.00 -4.44
C ILE A 235 -23.29 7.49 -3.12
N GLU A 236 -24.13 7.97 -2.23
CA GLU A 236 -23.70 8.51 -0.93
C GLU A 236 -23.57 7.43 0.15
N ASN A 237 -24.48 6.45 0.17
CA ASN A 237 -24.56 5.45 1.23
C ASN A 237 -23.52 4.33 1.04
N PRO A 238 -22.64 4.03 2.04
CA PRO A 238 -21.70 2.91 1.98
C PRO A 238 -22.29 1.54 1.62
N ASN A 239 -23.51 1.22 2.05
CA ASN A 239 -24.14 -0.06 1.72
C ASN A 239 -24.55 -0.15 0.24
N ASP A 240 -24.99 0.97 -0.34
CA ASP A 240 -25.25 1.06 -1.78
C ASP A 240 -23.95 0.98 -2.57
N ARG A 241 -22.86 1.54 -2.04
CA ARG A 241 -21.50 1.38 -2.62
C ARG A 241 -21.11 -0.09 -2.70
N ILE A 242 -21.27 -0.86 -1.61
CA ILE A 242 -20.97 -2.31 -1.61
C ILE A 242 -21.79 -3.05 -2.69
N SER A 243 -23.10 -2.81 -2.71
CA SER A 243 -23.99 -3.42 -3.71
C SER A 243 -23.57 -3.07 -5.13
N TYR A 244 -23.17 -1.81 -5.37
CA TYR A 244 -22.66 -1.36 -6.65
C TYR A 244 -21.36 -2.08 -7.01
N VAL A 245 -20.40 -2.18 -6.08
CA VAL A 245 -19.11 -2.84 -6.35
C VAL A 245 -19.32 -4.29 -6.76
N VAL A 246 -20.12 -5.05 -5.99
CA VAL A 246 -20.42 -6.45 -6.28
C VAL A 246 -21.09 -6.62 -7.64
N LYS A 247 -22.08 -5.79 -7.95
CA LYS A 247 -22.88 -5.94 -9.19
C LYS A 247 -22.21 -5.42 -10.45
N LYS A 248 -21.40 -4.37 -10.33
CA LYS A 248 -20.88 -3.62 -11.50
C LYS A 248 -19.40 -3.79 -11.71
N ILE A 249 -18.63 -4.10 -10.67
CA ILE A 249 -17.18 -4.23 -10.73
C ILE A 249 -16.64 -5.43 -9.90
N PRO A 250 -17.24 -6.64 -10.03
CA PRO A 250 -16.86 -7.80 -9.21
C PRO A 250 -15.40 -8.23 -9.39
N ASP A 251 -14.80 -7.97 -10.55
CA ASP A 251 -13.39 -8.30 -10.82
C ASP A 251 -12.41 -7.64 -9.83
N LEU A 252 -12.81 -6.55 -9.17
CA LEU A 252 -12.02 -5.88 -8.14
C LEU A 252 -11.69 -6.79 -6.93
N PHE A 253 -12.54 -7.77 -6.64
CA PHE A 253 -12.33 -8.70 -5.53
C PHE A 253 -11.38 -9.85 -5.88
N TYR A 254 -11.14 -10.10 -7.16
CA TYR A 254 -10.32 -11.21 -7.61
C TYR A 254 -8.93 -10.78 -8.08
N ARG A 255 -8.81 -9.55 -8.59
CA ARG A 255 -7.56 -9.02 -9.17
C ARG A 255 -7.41 -7.50 -8.98
N GLY A 256 -6.31 -6.96 -9.47
CA GLY A 256 -5.99 -5.53 -9.36
C GLY A 256 -5.19 -5.17 -8.10
N PRO A 257 -5.19 -3.89 -7.69
CA PRO A 257 -4.31 -3.41 -6.61
C PRO A 257 -4.51 -4.13 -5.26
N ILE A 258 -5.74 -4.54 -4.92
CA ILE A 258 -6.02 -5.26 -3.66
C ILE A 258 -5.33 -6.62 -3.59
N SER A 259 -5.05 -7.26 -4.72
CA SER A 259 -4.59 -8.65 -4.78
C SER A 259 -3.31 -8.88 -3.98
N ASN A 260 -2.30 -8.02 -4.12
CA ASN A 260 -1.04 -8.19 -3.40
C ASN A 260 -1.19 -7.91 -1.91
N ILE A 261 -2.04 -6.96 -1.53
CA ILE A 261 -2.34 -6.67 -0.12
C ILE A 261 -2.94 -7.92 0.52
N ALA A 262 -3.97 -8.51 -0.08
CA ALA A 262 -4.60 -9.74 0.41
C ALA A 262 -3.61 -10.91 0.48
N LYS A 263 -2.76 -11.11 -0.53
CA LYS A 263 -1.72 -12.15 -0.54
C LYS A 263 -0.70 -11.97 0.58
N MET A 264 -0.27 -10.73 0.84
CA MET A 264 0.68 -10.45 1.91
C MET A 264 0.05 -10.71 3.29
N ILE A 265 -1.19 -10.27 3.52
CA ILE A 265 -1.90 -10.58 4.77
C ILE A 265 -2.04 -12.09 4.95
N LEU A 266 -2.38 -12.85 3.90
CA LEU A 266 -2.46 -14.32 3.99
C LEU A 266 -1.13 -15.00 4.27
N LEU A 267 -0.02 -14.41 3.83
CA LEU A 267 1.31 -14.92 4.12
C LEU A 267 1.74 -14.64 5.57
N GLN A 268 1.32 -13.50 6.12
CA GLN A 268 1.68 -13.01 7.47
C GLN A 268 0.62 -13.29 8.53
N ALA A 269 -0.54 -13.81 8.14
CA ALA A 269 -1.33 -14.76 8.92
C ALA A 269 -0.37 -15.80 9.55
N ASP A 270 -0.70 -16.60 10.54
CA ASP A 270 0.28 -17.39 11.33
C ASP A 270 1.32 -16.59 12.14
N THR A 271 1.74 -15.40 11.74
CA THR A 271 2.56 -14.53 12.59
C THR A 271 1.67 -13.76 13.57
N LYS A 272 2.27 -13.27 14.68
CA LYS A 272 1.54 -12.43 15.63
C LYS A 272 1.14 -11.14 14.91
N SER A 273 -0.15 -10.83 14.89
CA SER A 273 -0.66 -9.60 14.29
C SER A 273 -0.04 -8.38 14.99
N THR A 274 0.88 -7.71 14.31
CA THR A 274 1.55 -6.50 14.77
C THR A 274 1.29 -5.35 13.79
N ARG A 275 1.59 -4.12 14.22
CA ARG A 275 1.50 -2.93 13.34
C ARG A 275 2.27 -3.13 12.01
N GLY A 276 3.41 -3.82 12.05
CA GLY A 276 4.25 -4.08 10.88
C GLY A 276 3.53 -4.88 9.79
N VAL A 277 2.77 -5.91 10.18
CA VAL A 277 2.03 -6.78 9.23
C VAL A 277 1.08 -5.97 8.33
N TYR A 278 0.38 -4.98 8.90
CA TYR A 278 -0.53 -4.15 8.10
C TYR A 278 0.21 -3.26 7.13
N PHE A 279 1.29 -2.63 7.58
CA PHE A 279 2.07 -1.75 6.71
C PHE A 279 2.75 -2.54 5.60
N ASP A 280 3.35 -3.70 5.90
CA ASP A 280 3.90 -4.60 4.89
C ASP A 280 2.86 -4.97 3.83
N ALA A 281 1.65 -5.30 4.26
CA ALA A 281 0.55 -5.58 3.37
C ALA A 281 0.17 -4.38 2.50
N LEU A 282 0.00 -3.18 3.07
CA LEU A 282 -0.30 -1.98 2.31
C LEU A 282 0.82 -1.63 1.31
N HIS A 283 2.08 -1.79 1.73
CA HIS A 283 3.26 -1.57 0.91
C HIS A 283 3.32 -2.50 -0.31
N SER A 284 2.87 -3.75 -0.16
CA SER A 284 2.87 -4.77 -1.22
C SER A 284 2.09 -4.37 -2.50
N VAL A 285 1.16 -3.42 -2.41
CA VAL A 285 0.43 -2.89 -3.58
C VAL A 285 1.40 -2.38 -4.66
N TYR A 286 2.51 -1.77 -4.24
CA TYR A 286 3.46 -1.12 -5.13
C TYR A 286 4.34 -2.09 -5.92
N ILE A 287 4.37 -3.39 -5.56
CA ILE A 287 5.08 -4.42 -6.31
C ILE A 287 4.58 -4.48 -7.76
N THR A 288 3.28 -4.31 -7.98
CA THR A 288 2.68 -4.30 -9.33
C THR A 288 3.12 -3.07 -10.12
N TYR A 289 3.18 -1.91 -9.48
CA TYR A 289 3.36 -0.61 -10.15
C TYR A 289 4.81 -0.18 -10.32
N SER A 290 5.73 -0.70 -9.50
CA SER A 290 7.15 -0.39 -9.62
C SER A 290 7.84 -1.28 -10.67
N ASP A 291 8.96 -0.79 -11.19
CA ASP A 291 9.88 -1.60 -11.98
C ASP A 291 10.81 -2.41 -11.08
N LEU A 292 11.20 -1.83 -9.93
CA LEU A 292 11.89 -2.49 -8.83
C LEU A 292 11.26 -2.11 -7.51
N TYR A 293 11.09 -3.09 -6.64
CA TYR A 293 10.56 -2.94 -5.29
C TYR A 293 11.67 -3.29 -4.29
N PHE A 294 12.06 -2.33 -3.46
CA PHE A 294 13.14 -2.46 -2.50
C PHE A 294 12.58 -2.56 -1.09
N SER A 295 13.02 -3.60 -0.38
CA SER A 295 12.73 -3.85 1.05
C SER A 295 13.97 -4.39 1.74
N ASP A 296 14.07 -4.27 3.06
CA ASP A 296 15.03 -5.05 3.85
C ASP A 296 14.36 -6.03 4.81
N ASP A 297 13.01 -5.97 4.91
CA ASP A 297 12.19 -6.91 5.66
C ASP A 297 12.08 -8.29 4.98
N GLU A 298 12.29 -9.36 5.77
CA GLU A 298 12.23 -10.77 5.34
C GLU A 298 10.84 -11.21 4.84
N HIS A 299 9.76 -10.56 5.28
CA HIS A 299 8.40 -10.89 4.85
C HIS A 299 8.23 -10.73 3.33
N PHE A 300 8.88 -9.73 2.72
CA PHE A 300 8.85 -9.55 1.26
C PHE A 300 9.67 -10.59 0.51
N ASP A 301 10.77 -11.08 1.09
CA ASP A 301 11.52 -12.20 0.53
C ASP A 301 10.72 -13.51 0.62
N ASN A 302 9.98 -13.71 1.70
CA ASN A 302 9.08 -14.84 1.84
C ASN A 302 7.91 -14.77 0.84
N LEU A 303 7.36 -13.58 0.60
CA LEU A 303 6.34 -13.35 -0.42
C LEU A 303 6.87 -13.73 -1.81
N LYS A 304 8.09 -13.28 -2.13
CA LYS A 304 8.78 -13.58 -3.39
C LYS A 304 8.98 -15.08 -3.63
N LYS A 305 9.30 -15.84 -2.57
CA LYS A 305 9.54 -17.30 -2.65
C LYS A 305 8.23 -18.09 -2.76
N THR A 306 7.17 -17.60 -2.11
CA THR A 306 5.90 -18.33 -1.98
C THR A 306 4.95 -18.08 -3.15
N ILE A 307 4.84 -16.83 -3.61
CA ILE A 307 3.87 -16.44 -4.63
C ILE A 307 4.47 -16.59 -6.03
N LYS A 308 3.83 -17.41 -6.86
CA LYS A 308 4.20 -17.60 -8.27
C LYS A 308 3.58 -16.50 -9.14
N ASP A 309 4.12 -15.29 -9.07
CA ASP A 309 3.71 -14.14 -9.87
C ASP A 309 4.95 -13.44 -10.46
N PRO A 310 4.99 -13.10 -11.76
CA PRO A 310 6.13 -12.41 -12.38
C PRO A 310 6.55 -11.11 -11.68
N ASN A 311 5.60 -10.42 -11.02
CA ASN A 311 5.91 -9.20 -10.28
C ASN A 311 6.80 -9.46 -9.06
N MET A 312 6.83 -10.68 -8.51
CA MET A 312 7.69 -11.02 -7.37
C MET A 312 9.18 -10.91 -7.72
N LEU A 313 9.56 -11.04 -9.00
CA LEU A 313 10.95 -10.89 -9.45
C LEU A 313 11.48 -9.46 -9.28
N LYS A 314 10.57 -8.48 -9.16
CA LYS A 314 10.88 -7.06 -8.94
C LYS A 314 11.34 -6.79 -7.52
N ILE A 315 11.03 -7.67 -6.57
CA ILE A 315 11.41 -7.53 -5.16
C ILE A 315 12.92 -7.78 -5.02
N LYS A 316 13.61 -6.79 -4.45
CA LYS A 316 15.04 -6.76 -4.19
C LYS A 316 15.29 -6.40 -2.74
N LYS A 317 16.19 -7.14 -2.11
CA LYS A 317 16.69 -6.78 -0.79
C LYS A 317 17.68 -5.62 -0.90
N VAL A 318 17.50 -4.55 -0.13
CA VAL A 318 18.39 -3.38 -0.26
C VAL A 318 19.80 -3.71 0.14
N SER A 319 19.99 -4.39 1.27
CA SER A 319 21.30 -4.78 1.78
C SER A 319 22.11 -5.70 0.85
N GLU A 320 21.45 -6.41 -0.06
CA GLU A 320 22.12 -7.29 -1.05
C GLU A 320 22.43 -6.57 -2.36
N VAL A 321 21.69 -5.50 -2.63
CA VAL A 321 21.82 -4.76 -3.88
C VAL A 321 22.73 -3.58 -3.65
N ILE A 322 22.42 -2.65 -2.74
CA ILE A 322 23.03 -1.31 -2.57
C ILE A 322 24.32 -1.34 -1.77
#